data_AF-A0A8C1MAZ9-F1
#
_entry.id   AF-A0A8C1MAZ9-F1
#
_cell.length_a   1.000
_cell.length_b   1.000
_cell.length_c   1.000
_cell.angle_alpha   90.00
_cell.angle_beta   90.00
_cell.angle_gamma   90.00
#
_symmetry.space_group_name_H-M   'P 1'
#
loop_
_entity.id
_entity.type
_entity.pdbx_description
1 polymer ?
#
loop_
_entity_poly.entity_id
_entity_poly.type
_entity_poly.pdbx_seq_one_letter_code
_entity_poly.pdbx_strand_id
1 'polypeptide(L)'
;SVKCSCVSGSSGVNDAHVFISSGENVRLPCNNALHDCNSTTWLYNRFRDSATVELICLGIKKKDTERHERLSLGSDCSLNIRNISTEDYGSYICQQWIGVNRDQQEGPDARVFLHVLHVSSSQTEISAGLSVTLFCQLYSYTGGSCDDWIRSERIQLFWVNQAGVKLTRSDSRYQISSSSDHCIITLNTTLLNEDDNREWRCEVSLTHDCGFE
;
A
#
# COMPACT_ATOMS: atom_id res chain seq x y z
N SER A 1 -10.30 -2.56 -18.34
CA SER A 1 -9.34 -1.82 -17.49
C SER A 1 -8.92 -2.71 -16.33
N VAL A 2 -7.86 -2.36 -15.59
CA VAL A 2 -7.38 -3.19 -14.49
C VAL A 2 -7.19 -2.31 -13.25
N LYS A 3 -7.67 -2.74 -12.08
CA LYS A 3 -7.62 -1.98 -10.84
C LYS A 3 -7.32 -2.84 -9.61
N CYS A 4 -6.91 -2.17 -8.55
CA CYS A 4 -6.74 -2.73 -7.21
C CYS A 4 -7.81 -2.13 -6.29
N SER A 5 -8.18 -2.85 -5.24
CA SER A 5 -8.93 -2.31 -4.09
C SER A 5 -8.35 -2.86 -2.79
N CYS A 6 -8.33 -2.02 -1.74
CA CYS A 6 -7.83 -2.41 -0.42
C CYS A 6 -8.95 -2.33 0.61
N VAL A 7 -9.07 -3.35 1.46
CA VAL A 7 -9.92 -3.31 2.65
C VAL A 7 -9.05 -2.82 3.81
N SER A 8 -9.37 -1.64 4.34
CA SER A 8 -8.60 -1.02 5.41
C SER A 8 -8.65 -1.84 6.70
N GLY A 9 -7.49 -2.21 7.24
CA GLY A 9 -7.32 -2.73 8.60
C GLY A 9 -6.22 -1.95 9.32
N SER A 10 -6.46 -1.53 10.56
CA SER A 10 -5.45 -0.89 11.41
C SER A 10 -4.97 -1.88 12.48
N SER A 11 -3.66 -2.09 12.57
CA SER A 11 -3.03 -2.75 13.71
C SER A 11 -2.23 -1.71 14.51
N GLY A 12 -2.11 -1.92 15.83
CA GLY A 12 -1.20 -1.20 16.73
C GLY A 12 -1.45 0.30 16.97
N VAL A 13 -1.34 0.76 18.22
CA VAL A 13 -1.47 2.20 18.57
C VAL A 13 -0.31 3.03 17.98
N ASN A 14 0.87 2.42 17.79
CA ASN A 14 2.11 3.12 17.36
C ASN A 14 2.67 2.68 16.00
N ASP A 15 2.31 1.49 15.49
CA ASP A 15 2.81 0.94 14.22
C ASP A 15 1.61 0.55 13.34
N ALA A 16 1.25 1.40 12.38
CA ALA A 16 0.09 1.21 11.51
C ALA A 16 0.48 0.59 10.15
N HIS A 17 -0.40 -0.22 9.59
CA HIS A 17 -0.26 -0.75 8.22
C HIS A 17 -1.32 -0.14 7.32
N VAL A 18 -0.92 0.43 6.19
CA VAL A 18 -1.83 1.04 5.22
C VAL A 18 -1.64 0.36 3.88
N PHE A 19 -2.74 -0.15 3.32
CA PHE A 19 -2.77 -0.77 2.00
C PHE A 19 -3.46 0.18 1.03
N ILE A 20 -2.85 0.40 -0.13
CA ILE A 20 -3.43 1.26 -1.16
C ILE A 20 -3.11 0.76 -2.57
N SER A 21 -3.97 1.09 -3.52
CA SER A 21 -3.73 0.85 -4.94
C SER A 21 -2.77 1.88 -5.54
N SER A 22 -1.92 1.43 -6.46
CA SER A 22 -1.16 2.36 -7.31
C SER A 22 -2.11 3.30 -8.09
N GLY A 23 -1.78 4.58 -8.11
CA GLY A 23 -2.57 5.65 -8.74
C GLY A 23 -3.51 6.39 -7.80
N GLU A 24 -3.78 5.85 -6.60
CA GLU A 24 -4.66 6.48 -5.61
C GLU A 24 -3.92 7.50 -4.73
N ASN A 25 -4.67 8.27 -3.93
CA ASN A 25 -4.13 9.21 -2.96
C ASN A 25 -4.24 8.59 -1.56
N VAL A 26 -3.19 8.68 -0.75
CA VAL A 26 -3.17 8.16 0.62
C VAL A 26 -3.06 9.28 1.65
N ARG A 27 -3.61 9.03 2.84
CA ARG A 27 -3.39 9.82 4.05
C ARG A 27 -2.80 8.90 5.11
N LEU A 28 -1.57 9.18 5.53
CA LEU A 28 -0.87 8.42 6.57
C LEU A 28 -1.06 9.13 7.92
N PRO A 29 -1.63 8.44 8.93
CA PRO A 29 -1.92 9.07 10.21
C PRO A 29 -0.65 9.35 11.01
N CYS A 30 -0.63 10.47 11.74
CA CYS A 30 0.35 10.72 12.80
C CYS A 30 -0.36 10.69 14.16
N ASN A 31 -0.40 9.51 14.80
CA ASN A 31 -1.21 9.29 16.01
C ASN A 31 -0.73 10.06 17.24
N ASN A 32 0.51 10.57 17.23
CA ASN A 32 1.10 11.30 18.35
C ASN A 32 1.16 12.82 18.09
N ALA A 33 0.44 13.34 17.10
CA ALA A 33 0.56 14.74 16.68
C ALA A 33 0.20 15.76 17.77
N LEU A 34 1.04 16.80 17.90
CA LEU A 34 0.79 17.97 18.74
C LEU A 34 0.07 19.07 17.93
N HIS A 35 -0.46 20.08 18.63
CA HIS A 35 -1.13 21.20 17.99
C HIS A 35 -0.22 21.96 16.99
N ASP A 36 -0.81 22.35 15.85
CA ASP A 36 -0.26 23.18 14.76
C ASP A 36 0.85 22.59 13.88
N CYS A 37 1.18 21.29 13.99
CA CYS A 37 2.13 20.56 13.13
C CYS A 37 3.55 21.10 13.00
N ASN A 38 3.84 22.22 13.65
CA ASN A 38 5.13 22.89 13.65
C ASN A 38 6.21 22.07 14.38
N SER A 39 5.81 21.10 15.20
CA SER A 39 6.68 20.11 15.84
C SER A 39 6.86 18.83 15.02
N THR A 40 6.12 18.68 13.92
CA THR A 40 6.01 17.41 13.19
C THR A 40 7.13 17.24 12.17
N THR A 41 7.87 16.16 12.28
CA THR A 41 8.82 15.70 11.26
C THR A 41 8.35 14.37 10.69
N TRP A 42 8.35 14.26 9.35
CA TRP A 42 8.07 13.01 8.64
C TRP A 42 9.34 12.52 7.95
N LEU A 43 9.74 11.30 8.30
CA LEU A 43 10.87 10.59 7.71
C LEU A 43 10.36 9.43 6.85
N TYR A 44 11.13 9.06 5.84
CA TYR A 44 10.82 7.96 4.92
C TYR A 44 12.01 7.04 4.72
N ASN A 45 11.76 5.74 4.84
CA ASN A 45 12.68 4.67 4.50
C ASN A 45 12.00 3.74 3.49
N ARG A 46 12.61 3.57 2.31
CA ARG A 46 12.09 2.66 1.30
C ARG A 46 12.28 1.19 1.68
N PHE A 47 13.43 0.87 2.27
CA PHE A 47 13.82 -0.46 2.73
C PHE A 47 14.55 -0.37 4.07
N ARG A 48 14.83 -1.51 4.70
CA ARG A 48 15.55 -1.55 5.98
C ARG A 48 16.88 -0.79 5.96
N ASP A 49 17.63 -0.93 4.87
CA ASP A 49 18.98 -0.39 4.73
C ASP A 49 19.06 0.85 3.82
N SER A 50 17.91 1.42 3.41
CA SER A 50 17.90 2.63 2.61
C SER A 50 18.21 3.86 3.47
N ALA A 51 18.91 4.85 2.89
CA ALA A 51 19.11 6.14 3.55
C ALA A 51 17.75 6.79 3.90
N THR A 52 17.63 7.29 5.13
CA THR A 52 16.43 7.99 5.59
C THR A 52 16.30 9.33 4.89
N VAL A 53 15.13 9.58 4.33
CA VAL A 53 14.78 10.84 3.67
C VAL A 53 13.85 11.63 4.56
N GLU A 54 14.20 12.89 4.84
CA GLU A 54 13.31 13.83 5.53
C GLU A 54 12.33 14.43 4.53
N LEU A 55 11.04 14.13 4.67
CA LEU A 55 9.98 14.63 3.79
C LEU A 55 9.42 15.98 4.27
N ILE A 56 9.16 16.05 5.57
CA ILE A 56 8.70 17.24 6.28
C ILE A 56 9.61 17.41 7.49
N CYS A 57 10.12 18.62 7.70
CA CYS A 57 10.94 18.97 8.87
C CYS A 57 10.19 20.04 9.66
N LEU A 58 9.75 19.71 10.86
CA LEU A 58 9.10 20.66 11.78
C LEU A 58 7.96 21.46 11.12
N GLY A 59 7.07 20.74 10.43
CA GLY A 59 5.94 21.28 9.66
C GLY A 59 6.29 21.81 8.27
N ILE A 60 7.57 21.92 7.92
CA ILE A 60 8.03 22.51 6.66
C ILE A 60 8.38 21.41 5.66
N LYS A 61 7.68 21.42 4.51
CA LYS A 61 7.91 20.47 3.43
C LYS A 61 9.27 20.71 2.74
N LYS A 62 10.10 19.66 2.64
CA LYS A 62 11.39 19.68 1.95
C LYS A 62 11.24 19.68 0.44
N LYS A 63 11.98 20.57 -0.25
CA LYS A 63 11.85 20.85 -1.69
C LYS A 63 12.73 19.97 -2.58
N ASP A 64 13.75 19.36 -2.01
CA ASP A 64 14.80 18.58 -2.67
C ASP A 64 14.43 17.10 -2.82
N THR A 65 13.15 16.75 -2.68
CA THR A 65 12.65 15.39 -2.87
C THR A 65 11.85 15.29 -4.16
N GLU A 66 12.02 14.22 -4.92
CA GLU A 66 11.21 13.93 -6.13
C GLU A 66 9.69 13.86 -5.84
N ARG A 67 9.34 13.70 -4.56
CA ARG A 67 7.96 13.57 -4.07
C ARG A 67 7.35 14.91 -3.66
N HIS A 68 8.12 15.99 -3.58
CA HIS A 68 7.71 17.28 -3.01
C HIS A 68 6.34 17.77 -3.50
N GLU A 69 6.10 17.76 -4.80
CA GLU A 69 4.87 18.28 -5.40
C GLU A 69 3.62 17.47 -5.04
N ARG A 70 3.78 16.19 -4.68
CA ARG A 70 2.68 15.28 -4.34
C ARG A 70 2.37 15.25 -2.84
N LEU A 71 3.25 15.80 -2.01
CA LEU A 71 3.14 15.78 -0.54
C LEU A 71 2.43 17.02 0.01
N SER A 72 1.60 16.81 1.03
CA SER A 72 1.01 17.86 1.86
C SER A 72 0.72 17.36 3.28
N LEU A 73 0.64 18.27 4.25
CA LEU A 73 0.17 17.95 5.60
C LEU A 73 -1.33 18.24 5.72
N GLY A 74 -2.04 17.33 6.38
CA GLY A 74 -3.38 17.60 6.91
C GLY A 74 -3.33 18.51 8.13
N SER A 75 -4.50 19.01 8.53
CA SER A 75 -4.65 19.85 9.74
C SER A 75 -4.35 19.10 11.05
N ASP A 76 -4.37 17.78 11.01
CA ASP A 76 -4.01 16.85 12.08
C ASP A 76 -2.58 16.31 11.94
N CYS A 77 -1.77 16.93 11.08
CA CYS A 77 -0.39 16.55 10.81
C CYS A 77 -0.20 15.18 10.14
N SER A 78 -1.29 14.57 9.67
CA SER A 78 -1.23 13.41 8.77
C SER A 78 -0.53 13.77 7.47
N LEU A 79 0.25 12.84 6.92
CA LEU A 79 0.93 13.02 5.65
C LEU A 79 0.03 12.58 4.49
N ASN A 80 -0.32 13.49 3.60
CA ASN A 80 -1.04 13.19 2.37
C ASN A 80 -0.05 13.03 1.22
N ILE A 81 -0.19 11.94 0.47
CA ILE A 81 0.62 11.65 -0.74
C ILE A 81 -0.34 11.41 -1.90
N ARG A 82 -0.21 12.23 -2.94
CA ARG A 82 -1.03 12.10 -4.16
C ARG A 82 -0.40 11.13 -5.16
N ASN A 83 -1.25 10.45 -5.93
CA ASN A 83 -0.85 9.59 -7.05
C ASN A 83 0.28 8.61 -6.68
N ILE A 84 -0.04 7.65 -5.79
CA ILE A 84 0.91 6.65 -5.27
C ILE A 84 1.47 5.80 -6.42
N SER A 85 2.78 5.62 -6.45
CA SER A 85 3.43 4.65 -7.34
C SER A 85 3.89 3.40 -6.60
N THR A 86 4.31 2.38 -7.34
CA THR A 86 4.99 1.20 -6.80
C THR A 86 6.33 1.52 -6.14
N GLU A 87 6.82 2.76 -6.22
CA GLU A 87 8.06 3.18 -5.56
C GLU A 87 7.79 3.85 -4.20
N ASP A 88 6.51 4.14 -3.89
CA ASP A 88 6.10 4.83 -2.68
C ASP A 88 5.90 3.90 -1.47
N TYR A 89 5.92 2.57 -1.63
CA TYR A 89 5.90 1.67 -0.46
C TYR A 89 7.13 1.90 0.43
N GLY A 90 6.94 1.71 1.73
CA GLY A 90 8.02 1.93 2.68
C GLY A 90 7.53 2.16 4.11
N SER A 91 8.48 2.46 4.99
CA SER A 91 8.22 2.92 6.35
C SER A 91 8.23 4.45 6.38
N TYR A 92 7.12 5.02 6.83
CA TYR A 92 6.95 6.44 7.08
C TYR A 92 6.89 6.66 8.58
N ILE A 93 7.72 7.58 9.09
CA ILE A 93 7.89 7.76 10.53
C ILE A 93 7.51 9.20 10.86
N CYS A 94 6.51 9.37 11.71
CA CYS A 94 6.13 10.65 12.27
C CYS A 94 6.80 10.82 13.64
N GLN A 95 7.51 11.94 13.79
CA GLN A 95 8.15 12.36 15.03
C GLN A 95 7.60 13.70 15.48
N GLN A 96 7.53 13.90 16.79
CA GLN A 96 7.15 15.16 17.41
C GLN A 96 8.31 15.72 18.21
N TRP A 97 8.57 17.01 18.02
CA TRP A 97 9.67 17.71 18.66
C TRP A 97 9.17 18.89 19.49
N ILE A 98 9.47 18.86 20.79
CA ILE A 98 9.18 19.89 21.78
C ILE A 98 10.46 20.59 22.26
N GLY A 99 10.31 21.53 23.19
CA GLY A 99 11.39 22.40 23.64
C GLY A 99 11.47 23.68 22.82
N VAL A 100 12.04 24.73 23.40
CA VAL A 100 12.16 26.06 22.77
C VAL A 100 12.89 25.98 21.43
N ASN A 101 13.87 25.08 21.34
CA ASN A 101 14.68 24.86 20.15
C ASN A 101 14.25 23.63 19.32
N ARG A 102 13.16 22.95 19.69
CA ARG A 102 12.69 21.70 19.04
C ARG A 102 13.75 20.60 19.03
N ASP A 103 14.48 20.47 20.14
CA ASP A 103 15.61 19.56 20.35
C ASP A 103 15.26 18.35 21.21
N GLN A 104 14.03 18.28 21.72
CA GLN A 104 13.54 17.19 22.57
C GLN A 104 12.42 16.44 21.85
N GLN A 105 12.58 15.14 21.64
CA GLN A 105 11.52 14.33 21.05
C GLN A 105 10.42 14.07 22.08
N GLU A 106 9.16 14.33 21.69
CA GLU A 106 7.97 14.03 22.47
C GLU A 106 7.47 12.63 22.15
N GLY A 107 7.62 11.73 23.12
CA GLY A 107 7.10 10.36 23.03
C GLY A 107 7.77 9.49 21.96
N PRO A 108 7.24 8.28 21.75
CA PRO A 108 7.76 7.36 20.73
C PRO A 108 7.38 7.82 19.32
N ASP A 109 8.17 7.38 18.34
CA ASP A 109 7.83 7.49 16.92
C ASP A 109 6.47 6.83 16.64
N ALA A 110 5.65 7.47 15.81
CA ALA A 110 4.51 6.82 15.17
C ALA A 110 4.92 6.34 13.77
N ARG A 111 4.91 5.03 13.53
CA ARG A 111 5.33 4.45 12.25
C ARG A 111 4.13 3.99 11.44
N VAL A 112 4.22 4.20 10.14
CA VAL A 112 3.23 3.75 9.17
C VAL A 112 3.95 2.98 8.07
N PHE A 113 3.62 1.71 7.92
CA PHE A 113 4.09 0.87 6.82
C PHE A 113 3.09 0.97 5.66
N LEU A 114 3.50 1.63 4.58
CA LEU A 114 2.71 1.77 3.37
C LEU A 114 2.99 0.57 2.45
N HIS A 115 1.93 -0.15 2.10
CA HIS A 115 1.92 -1.27 1.18
C HIS A 115 1.15 -0.88 -0.07
N VAL A 116 1.73 -1.13 -1.25
CA VAL A 116 1.15 -0.72 -2.54
C VAL A 116 0.76 -1.94 -3.34
N LEU A 117 -0.53 -2.04 -3.70
CA LEU A 117 -1.05 -3.05 -4.60
C LEU A 117 -1.04 -2.50 -6.03
N HIS A 118 -0.43 -3.23 -6.94
CA HIS A 118 -0.35 -2.86 -8.36
C HIS A 118 -0.77 -4.03 -9.22
N VAL A 119 -1.60 -3.75 -10.23
CA VAL A 119 -2.00 -4.76 -11.21
C VAL A 119 -1.49 -4.38 -12.59
N SER A 120 -0.88 -5.36 -13.26
CA SER A 120 -0.41 -5.26 -14.65
C SER A 120 -0.92 -6.42 -15.50
N SER A 121 -0.74 -6.32 -16.81
CA SER A 121 -1.11 -7.32 -17.79
C SER A 121 0.07 -7.67 -18.69
N SER A 122 0.12 -8.91 -19.17
CA SER A 122 1.11 -9.36 -20.16
C SER A 122 0.93 -8.72 -21.53
N GLN A 123 -0.25 -8.16 -21.79
CA GLN A 123 -0.60 -7.47 -23.03
C GLN A 123 -0.94 -6.02 -22.74
N THR A 124 -0.56 -5.11 -23.64
CA THR A 124 -0.94 -3.69 -23.58
C THR A 124 -2.38 -3.44 -24.01
N GLU A 125 -2.88 -4.26 -24.94
CA GLU A 125 -4.27 -4.23 -25.40
C GLU A 125 -4.98 -5.54 -25.08
N ILE A 126 -6.16 -5.43 -24.49
CA ILE A 126 -7.01 -6.54 -24.05
C ILE A 126 -8.11 -6.68 -25.11
N SER A 127 -7.96 -7.64 -26.02
CA SER A 127 -8.94 -7.91 -27.08
C SER A 127 -9.41 -9.38 -27.07
N ALA A 128 -10.63 -9.60 -27.54
CA ALA A 128 -11.24 -10.93 -27.54
C ALA A 128 -10.41 -11.95 -28.34
N GLY A 129 -10.33 -13.18 -27.83
CA GLY A 129 -9.56 -14.28 -28.42
C GLY A 129 -8.10 -14.34 -28.00
N LEU A 130 -7.57 -13.30 -27.33
CA LEU A 130 -6.21 -13.35 -26.77
C LEU A 130 -6.20 -14.02 -25.40
N SER A 131 -5.21 -14.87 -25.19
CA SER A 131 -4.84 -15.31 -23.84
C SER A 131 -4.02 -14.22 -23.17
N VAL A 132 -4.48 -13.79 -22.00
CA VAL A 132 -3.82 -12.77 -21.19
C VAL A 132 -3.45 -13.32 -19.83
N THR A 133 -2.31 -12.87 -19.35
CA THR A 133 -1.88 -13.11 -17.98
C THR A 133 -1.94 -11.77 -17.24
N LEU A 134 -2.73 -11.73 -16.17
CA LEU A 134 -2.83 -10.57 -15.29
C LEU A 134 -2.02 -10.85 -14.02
N PHE A 135 -1.27 -9.85 -13.57
CA PHE A 135 -0.40 -9.94 -12.40
C PHE A 135 -0.87 -8.94 -11.37
N CYS A 136 -1.14 -9.41 -10.16
CA CYS A 136 -1.43 -8.55 -9.02
C CYS A 136 -0.29 -8.69 -8.02
N GLN A 137 0.47 -7.62 -7.82
CA GLN A 137 1.67 -7.59 -7.00
C GLN A 137 1.50 -6.65 -5.82
N LEU A 138 1.86 -7.13 -4.63
CA LEU A 138 1.93 -6.36 -3.40
C LEU A 138 3.38 -5.95 -3.15
N TYR A 139 3.63 -4.65 -3.09
CA TYR A 139 4.90 -4.06 -2.69
C TYR A 139 4.83 -3.64 -1.22
N SER A 140 5.80 -4.06 -0.41
CA SER A 140 5.75 -3.92 1.04
C SER A 140 7.14 -3.70 1.65
N TYR A 141 7.19 -2.93 2.74
CA TYR A 141 8.39 -2.78 3.58
C TYR A 141 8.53 -4.03 4.45
N THR A 142 9.15 -5.08 3.92
CA THR A 142 9.46 -6.29 4.70
C THR A 142 10.94 -6.32 5.02
N GLY A 143 11.28 -6.63 6.27
CA GLY A 143 12.67 -6.88 6.68
C GLY A 143 13.20 -8.26 6.28
N GLY A 144 12.43 -9.03 5.49
CA GLY A 144 12.65 -10.44 5.14
C GLY A 144 11.95 -10.84 3.85
N SER A 145 11.58 -12.12 3.68
CA SER A 145 10.83 -12.56 2.51
C SER A 145 9.39 -12.06 2.56
N CYS A 146 8.85 -11.72 1.39
CA CYS A 146 7.46 -11.34 1.23
C CYS A 146 6.50 -12.48 1.64
N ASP A 147 6.93 -13.74 1.47
CA ASP A 147 6.19 -14.93 1.91
C ASP A 147 6.03 -14.98 3.44
N ASP A 148 7.12 -14.76 4.17
CA ASP A 148 7.12 -14.79 5.63
C ASP A 148 6.13 -13.76 6.20
N TRP A 149 6.12 -12.56 5.62
CA TRP A 149 5.20 -11.49 6.00
C TRP A 149 3.74 -11.84 5.69
N ILE A 150 3.45 -12.30 4.47
CA ILE A 150 2.09 -12.69 4.07
C ILE A 150 1.54 -13.79 4.97
N ARG A 151 2.37 -14.76 5.34
CA ARG A 151 1.97 -15.85 6.25
C ARG A 151 1.76 -15.37 7.68
N SER A 152 2.66 -14.52 8.19
CA SER A 152 2.59 -13.98 9.55
C SER A 152 1.29 -13.19 9.76
N GLU A 153 1.00 -12.25 8.86
CA GLU A 153 -0.16 -11.36 8.96
C GLU A 153 -1.43 -11.93 8.32
N ARG A 154 -1.36 -13.17 7.80
CA ARG A 154 -2.44 -13.84 7.08
C ARG A 154 -3.07 -12.93 6.01
N ILE A 155 -2.21 -12.27 5.24
CA ILE A 155 -2.60 -11.45 4.11
C ILE A 155 -3.04 -12.38 2.98
N GLN A 156 -4.17 -12.10 2.35
CA GLN A 156 -4.61 -12.83 1.17
C GLN A 156 -4.78 -11.88 -0.01
N LEU A 157 -4.08 -12.19 -1.09
CA LEU A 157 -4.33 -11.61 -2.40
C LEU A 157 -5.31 -12.49 -3.16
N PHE A 158 -6.31 -11.88 -3.79
CA PHE A 158 -7.28 -12.62 -4.59
C PHE A 158 -7.87 -11.74 -5.70
N TRP A 159 -8.30 -12.40 -6.78
CA TRP A 159 -9.02 -11.75 -7.86
C TRP A 159 -10.51 -11.73 -7.57
N VAL A 160 -11.19 -10.68 -7.99
CA VAL A 160 -12.66 -10.56 -7.91
C VAL A 160 -13.26 -10.31 -9.30
N ASN A 161 -14.50 -10.73 -9.48
CA ASN A 161 -15.26 -10.40 -10.69
C ASN A 161 -15.83 -8.97 -10.61
N GLN A 162 -16.59 -8.57 -11.64
CA GLN A 162 -17.20 -7.23 -11.67
C GLN A 162 -18.18 -6.99 -10.50
N ALA A 163 -18.82 -8.04 -9.99
CA ALA A 163 -19.73 -7.98 -8.85
C ALA A 163 -19.00 -8.00 -7.48
N GLY A 164 -17.66 -7.99 -7.45
CA GLY A 164 -16.86 -8.06 -6.22
C GLY A 164 -16.80 -9.46 -5.60
N VAL A 165 -17.23 -10.50 -6.33
CA VAL A 165 -17.18 -11.87 -5.84
C VAL A 165 -15.79 -12.45 -6.12
N LYS A 166 -15.17 -13.01 -5.08
CA LYS A 166 -13.87 -13.70 -5.15
C LYS A 166 -13.89 -14.81 -6.19
N LEU A 167 -12.97 -14.72 -7.15
CA LEU A 167 -12.74 -15.77 -8.13
C LEU A 167 -12.08 -16.96 -7.46
N THR A 168 -12.57 -18.16 -7.76
CA THR A 168 -12.06 -19.41 -7.21
C THR A 168 -11.39 -20.24 -8.29
N ARG A 169 -10.46 -21.11 -7.89
CA ARG A 169 -9.82 -22.09 -8.79
C ARG A 169 -10.79 -23.09 -9.42
N SER A 170 -12.02 -23.18 -8.93
CA SER A 170 -13.06 -24.03 -9.50
C SER A 170 -13.69 -23.45 -10.77
N ASP A 171 -13.48 -22.16 -11.06
CA ASP A 171 -13.90 -21.57 -12.32
C ASP A 171 -12.96 -22.06 -13.43
N SER A 172 -13.45 -22.95 -14.28
CA SER A 172 -12.67 -23.59 -15.33
C SER A 172 -12.07 -22.61 -16.34
N ARG A 173 -12.61 -21.39 -16.43
CA ARG A 173 -12.07 -20.33 -17.27
C ARG A 173 -10.81 -19.69 -16.69
N TYR A 174 -10.62 -19.75 -15.37
CA TYR A 174 -9.61 -18.99 -14.66
C TYR A 174 -8.51 -19.86 -14.06
N GLN A 175 -7.31 -19.70 -14.58
CA GLN A 175 -6.13 -20.35 -14.02
C GLN A 175 -5.44 -19.39 -13.04
N ILE A 176 -5.75 -19.54 -11.76
CA ILE A 176 -5.19 -18.73 -10.68
C ILE A 176 -4.00 -19.44 -10.03
N SER A 177 -2.87 -18.74 -9.95
CA SER A 177 -1.66 -19.21 -9.27
C SER A 177 -1.05 -18.09 -8.42
N SER A 178 -0.30 -18.47 -7.39
CA SER A 178 0.49 -17.54 -6.57
C SER A 178 1.96 -17.84 -6.77
N SER A 179 2.81 -16.80 -6.76
CA SER A 179 4.26 -16.98 -6.77
C SER A 179 4.74 -17.69 -5.50
N SER A 180 5.97 -18.23 -5.54
CA SER A 180 6.64 -18.82 -4.36
C SER A 180 6.71 -17.86 -3.19
N ASP A 181 6.82 -16.56 -3.49
CA ASP A 181 6.99 -15.51 -2.49
C ASP A 181 5.62 -14.93 -2.05
N HIS A 182 4.53 -15.49 -2.57
CA HIS A 182 3.11 -15.18 -2.31
C HIS A 182 2.64 -13.72 -2.48
N CYS A 183 3.54 -12.77 -2.73
CA CYS A 183 3.22 -11.36 -2.98
C CYS A 183 2.77 -11.07 -4.42
N ILE A 184 2.70 -12.10 -5.26
CA ILE A 184 2.15 -11.99 -6.60
C ILE A 184 1.10 -13.09 -6.77
N ILE A 185 -0.11 -12.69 -7.14
CA ILE A 185 -1.15 -13.60 -7.63
C ILE A 185 -1.40 -13.33 -9.11
N THR A 186 -1.38 -14.41 -9.87
CA THR A 186 -1.49 -14.42 -11.33
C THR A 186 -2.83 -15.02 -11.73
N LEU A 187 -3.49 -14.40 -12.70
CA LEU A 187 -4.69 -14.90 -13.35
C LEU A 187 -4.44 -15.05 -14.85
N ASN A 188 -4.48 -16.28 -15.33
CA ASN A 188 -4.43 -16.58 -16.76
C ASN A 188 -5.83 -16.92 -17.26
N THR A 189 -6.25 -16.30 -18.36
CA THR A 189 -7.56 -16.47 -18.98
C THR A 189 -7.49 -16.13 -20.47
N THR A 190 -8.34 -16.77 -21.26
CA THR A 190 -8.63 -16.35 -22.63
C THR A 190 -9.80 -15.38 -22.62
N LEU A 191 -9.62 -14.22 -23.24
CA LEU A 191 -10.63 -13.16 -23.28
C LEU A 191 -11.76 -13.55 -24.21
N LEU A 192 -13.00 -13.50 -23.72
CA LEU A 192 -14.19 -13.67 -24.54
C LEU A 192 -14.68 -12.32 -25.07
N ASN A 193 -15.55 -12.33 -26.07
CA ASN A 193 -16.20 -11.10 -26.56
C ASN A 193 -16.95 -10.37 -25.43
N GLU A 194 -17.49 -11.13 -24.48
CA GLU A 194 -18.19 -10.62 -23.29
C GLU A 194 -17.24 -9.92 -22.30
N ASP A 195 -15.94 -10.20 -22.37
CA ASP A 195 -14.92 -9.58 -21.54
C ASP A 195 -14.39 -8.28 -22.17
N ASP A 196 -14.94 -7.84 -23.30
CA ASP A 196 -14.61 -6.53 -23.87
C ASP A 196 -14.99 -5.41 -22.88
N ASN A 197 -14.11 -4.43 -22.71
CA ASN A 197 -14.20 -3.37 -21.70
C ASN A 197 -14.36 -3.85 -20.24
N ARG A 198 -14.14 -5.14 -19.95
CA ARG A 198 -14.20 -5.67 -18.58
C ARG A 198 -13.16 -5.01 -17.68
N GLU A 199 -13.59 -4.71 -16.46
CA GLU A 199 -12.68 -4.36 -15.37
C GLU A 199 -12.22 -5.63 -14.64
N TRP A 200 -10.90 -5.80 -14.57
CA TRP A 200 -10.26 -6.85 -13.78
C TRP A 200 -9.77 -6.26 -12.46
N ARG A 201 -10.15 -6.88 -11.34
CA ARG A 201 -9.86 -6.35 -10.01
C ARG A 201 -9.15 -7.37 -9.14
N CYS A 202 -8.10 -6.92 -8.47
CA CYS A 202 -7.42 -7.66 -7.43
C CYS A 202 -7.59 -6.96 -6.08
N GLU A 203 -7.78 -7.75 -5.04
CA GLU A 203 -8.01 -7.27 -3.68
C GLU A 203 -7.05 -7.92 -2.70
N VAL A 204 -6.81 -7.18 -1.63
CA VAL A 204 -6.07 -7.64 -0.46
C VAL A 204 -7.00 -7.66 0.75
N SER A 205 -7.01 -8.77 1.48
CA SER A 205 -7.69 -8.88 2.77
C SER A 205 -6.70 -9.28 3.86
N LEU A 206 -6.81 -8.61 5.00
CA LEU A 206 -6.21 -9.05 6.26
C LEU A 206 -7.22 -9.96 6.94
N THR A 207 -6.86 -11.23 7.17
CA THR A 207 -7.64 -12.04 8.10
C THR A 207 -7.21 -11.71 9.52
N HIS A 208 -7.64 -10.55 10.03
CA HIS A 208 -7.81 -10.41 11.46
C HIS A 208 -8.88 -11.41 11.86
N ASP A 209 -8.51 -12.45 12.60
CA ASP A 209 -9.50 -13.26 13.31
C ASP A 209 -10.31 -12.30 14.18
N CYS A 210 -11.57 -12.06 13.79
CA CYS A 210 -12.60 -11.70 14.75
C CYS A 210 -12.68 -12.87 15.73
N GLY A 211 -12.19 -12.67 16.96
CA GLY A 211 -12.49 -13.51 18.10
C GLY A 211 -11.28 -13.99 18.89
N PHE A 212 -11.08 -13.40 20.06
CA PHE A 212 -11.20 -14.18 21.29
C PHE A 212 -12.16 -13.44 22.23
N GLU A 213 -13.05 -14.22 22.85
CA GLU A 213 -14.00 -13.82 23.90
C GLU A 213 -13.36 -13.05 25.06
#